data_AF-A0A2D9SZR4-F1
#
_entry.id   AF-A0A2D9SZR4-F1
#
_cell.length_a   1.000
_cell.length_b   1.000
_cell.length_c   1.000
_cell.angle_alpha   90.00
_cell.angle_beta   90.00
_cell.angle_gamma   90.00
#
_symmetry.space_group_name_H-M   'P 1'
#
loop_
_entity.id
_entity.type
_entity.pdbx_description
1 polymer ?
#
loop_
_entity_poly.entity_id
_entity_poly.type
_entity_poly.pdbx_seq_one_letter_code
_entity_poly.pdbx_strand_id
1 'polypeptide(L)'
;MPRKPSAPESGLRAQVEAEIARIRERVAIAEAEFYAVGKALLELDRPEVIAAFGVPSFKAFLNAHVMPAVTAQRYMAVAREYDAAQAAELGVLKAFHLVQYAQVTRSSLTAATLARRDSPIGKPPRRISTLSATEVADAVRQQKMDAGRAALPTPTRDERRAAKAFVTRVETELGVDATMRIDKKRGVLRLEVKLSELLGE
;
A
#
# COMPACT_ATOMS: atom_id res chain seq x y z
N MET A 1 -26.24 54.32 -14.84
CA MET A 1 -25.15 54.10 -13.86
C MET A 1 -24.30 52.92 -14.31
N PRO A 2 -23.03 53.11 -14.70
CA PRO A 2 -22.16 52.02 -15.11
C PRO A 2 -21.63 51.24 -13.90
N ARG A 3 -21.75 49.90 -13.93
CA ARG A 3 -21.15 49.02 -12.93
C ARG A 3 -19.62 49.10 -13.04
N LYS A 4 -18.97 49.45 -11.94
CA LYS A 4 -17.51 49.43 -11.75
C LYS A 4 -17.01 47.99 -11.99
N PRO A 5 -15.99 47.75 -12.83
CA PRO A 5 -15.43 46.42 -13.02
C PRO A 5 -14.74 45.94 -11.74
N SER A 6 -15.10 44.74 -11.28
CA SER A 6 -14.48 44.07 -10.14
C SER A 6 -13.08 43.56 -10.52
N ALA A 7 -12.04 44.33 -10.17
CA ALA A 7 -10.66 43.84 -10.18
C ALA A 7 -10.20 43.64 -8.72
N PRO A 8 -10.10 42.37 -8.27
CA PRO A 8 -8.88 41.94 -7.58
C PRO A 8 -8.46 40.48 -7.85
N GLU A 9 -9.08 39.76 -8.81
CA GLU A 9 -8.84 38.32 -8.99
C GLU A 9 -7.45 37.98 -9.55
N SER A 10 -6.84 38.87 -10.35
CA SER A 10 -5.52 38.65 -10.95
C SER A 10 -4.37 38.70 -9.93
N GLY A 11 -4.48 39.54 -8.89
CA GLY A 11 -3.47 39.69 -7.85
C GLY A 11 -3.42 38.50 -6.88
N LEU A 12 -4.59 38.00 -6.46
CA LEU A 12 -4.68 36.84 -5.57
C LEU A 12 -4.17 35.57 -6.27
N ARG A 13 -4.52 35.37 -7.55
CA ARG A 13 -4.05 34.23 -8.33
C ARG A 13 -2.52 34.21 -8.45
N ALA A 14 -1.89 35.35 -8.76
CA ALA A 14 -0.44 35.44 -8.85
C ALA A 14 0.25 35.17 -7.50
N GLN A 15 -0.33 35.62 -6.39
CA GLN A 15 0.17 35.34 -5.04
C GLN A 15 0.07 33.85 -4.70
N VAL A 16 -1.07 33.21 -5.02
CA VAL A 16 -1.26 31.78 -4.80
C VAL A 16 -0.31 30.95 -5.66
N GLU A 17 -0.10 31.32 -6.93
CA GLU A 17 0.84 30.64 -7.83
C GLU A 17 2.29 30.73 -7.31
N ALA A 18 2.70 31.90 -6.80
CA ALA A 18 4.01 32.08 -6.17
C ALA A 18 4.17 31.24 -4.89
N GLU A 19 3.13 31.15 -4.06
CA GLU A 19 3.18 30.34 -2.84
C GLU A 19 3.20 28.83 -3.14
N ILE A 20 2.45 28.38 -4.16
CA ILE A 20 2.53 26.99 -4.66
C ILE A 20 3.94 26.67 -5.14
N ALA A 21 4.60 27.59 -5.86
CA ALA A 21 5.98 27.39 -6.32
C ALA A 21 6.96 27.23 -5.15
N ARG A 22 6.87 28.07 -4.12
CA ARG A 22 7.68 27.94 -2.89
C ARG A 22 7.44 26.64 -2.15
N ILE A 23 6.18 26.22 -2.05
CA ILE A 23 5.83 24.95 -1.41
C ILE A 23 6.46 23.78 -2.20
N ARG A 24 6.36 23.79 -3.53
CA ARG A 24 6.99 22.77 -4.39
C ARG A 24 8.50 22.72 -4.22
N GLU A 25 9.15 23.86 -4.13
CA GLU A 25 10.60 23.94 -3.89
C GLU A 25 10.98 23.34 -2.53
N ARG A 26 10.25 23.68 -1.46
CA ARG A 26 10.49 23.10 -0.13
C ARG A 26 10.24 21.60 -0.08
N VAL A 27 9.22 21.13 -0.81
CA VAL A 27 8.95 19.68 -0.98
C VAL A 27 10.11 19.01 -1.70
N ALA A 28 10.61 19.59 -2.80
CA ALA A 28 11.75 19.04 -3.53
C ALA A 28 13.02 18.96 -2.68
N ILE A 29 13.30 19.98 -1.85
CA ILE A 29 14.42 19.94 -0.90
C ILE A 29 14.21 18.81 0.12
N ALA A 30 13.02 18.70 0.72
CA ALA A 30 12.71 17.62 1.65
C ALA A 30 12.81 16.22 1.00
N GLU A 31 12.45 16.12 -0.28
CA GLU A 31 12.59 14.91 -1.08
C GLU A 31 14.05 14.62 -1.48
N ALA A 32 14.91 15.63 -1.63
CA ALA A 32 16.34 15.37 -1.81
C ALA A 32 16.98 14.84 -0.51
N GLU A 33 16.51 15.32 0.65
CA GLU A 33 17.09 15.01 1.95
C GLU A 33 16.65 13.67 2.55
N PHE A 34 15.56 13.04 2.07
CA PHE A 34 15.05 11.81 2.70
C PHE A 34 16.09 10.68 2.72
N TYR A 35 16.97 10.60 1.72
CA TYR A 35 18.01 9.57 1.65
C TYR A 35 19.06 9.77 2.74
N ALA A 36 19.55 11.01 2.89
CA ALA A 36 20.52 11.37 3.92
C ALA A 36 19.93 11.16 5.32
N VAL A 37 18.68 11.55 5.54
CA VAL A 37 17.95 11.27 6.77
C VAL A 37 17.84 9.76 7.00
N GLY A 38 17.49 8.98 5.98
CA GLY A 38 17.42 7.52 6.06
C GLY A 38 18.76 6.90 6.49
N LYS A 39 19.89 7.37 5.95
CA LYS A 39 21.24 6.93 6.34
C LYS A 39 21.57 7.30 7.79
N ALA A 40 21.29 8.53 8.21
CA ALA A 40 21.50 8.95 9.60
C ALA A 40 20.65 8.14 10.59
N LEU A 41 19.39 7.85 10.23
CA LEU A 41 18.50 7.01 11.04
C LEU A 41 19.02 5.57 11.16
N LEU A 42 19.62 5.01 10.10
CA LEU A 42 20.27 3.69 10.15
C LEU A 42 21.48 3.67 11.07
N GLU A 43 22.23 4.77 11.12
CA GLU A 43 23.35 4.91 12.03
C GLU A 43 22.91 5.08 13.48
N LEU A 44 21.75 5.68 13.73
CA LEU A 44 21.16 5.84 15.06
C LEU A 44 20.46 4.59 15.59
N ASP A 45 20.10 3.63 14.74
CA ASP A 45 19.42 2.37 15.10
C ASP A 45 20.38 1.41 15.81
N ARG A 46 20.83 1.79 17.01
CA ARG A 46 21.77 1.02 17.84
C ARG A 46 21.28 0.88 19.29
N PRO A 47 21.56 -0.24 19.98
CA PRO A 47 21.12 -0.46 21.36
C PRO A 47 21.55 0.62 22.35
N GLU A 48 22.73 1.22 22.16
CA GLU A 48 23.30 2.25 23.04
C GLU A 48 22.47 3.54 23.02
N VAL A 49 21.91 3.90 21.86
CA VAL A 49 21.02 5.07 21.71
C VAL A 49 19.72 4.82 22.48
N ILE A 50 19.15 3.62 22.34
CA ILE A 50 17.91 3.25 23.06
C ILE A 50 18.15 3.30 24.58
N ALA A 51 19.28 2.75 25.04
CA ALA A 51 19.66 2.74 26.45
C ALA A 51 19.89 4.15 27.02
N ALA A 52 20.58 5.03 26.27
CA ALA A 52 20.88 6.40 26.70
C ALA A 52 19.61 7.25 26.91
N PHE A 53 18.55 6.98 26.14
CA PHE A 53 17.28 7.70 26.25
C PHE A 53 16.26 6.99 27.18
N GLY A 54 16.58 5.83 27.73
CA GLY A 54 15.70 5.09 28.64
C GLY A 54 14.37 4.67 28.00
N VAL A 55 14.33 4.50 26.68
CA VAL A 55 13.13 4.15 25.92
C VAL A 55 13.09 2.64 25.59
N PRO A 56 11.91 2.02 25.43
CA PRO A 56 11.82 0.56 25.28
C PRO A 56 12.19 0.04 23.89
N SER A 57 12.26 0.91 22.88
CA SER A 57 12.59 0.51 21.50
C SER A 57 12.98 1.71 20.65
N PHE A 58 13.68 1.46 19.53
CA PHE A 58 13.98 2.51 18.55
C PHE A 58 12.70 3.12 17.95
N LYS A 59 11.63 2.34 17.80
CA LYS A 59 10.32 2.88 17.40
C LYS A 59 9.79 3.92 18.38
N ALA A 60 9.91 3.66 19.69
CA ALA A 60 9.51 4.62 20.73
C ALA A 60 10.40 5.87 20.69
N PHE A 61 11.72 5.69 20.55
CA PHE A 61 12.67 6.78 20.36
C PHE A 61 12.28 7.70 19.20
N LEU A 62 12.03 7.14 18.02
CA LEU A 62 11.68 7.89 16.81
C LEU A 62 10.42 8.74 17.03
N ASN A 63 9.34 8.13 17.53
CA ASN A 63 8.08 8.83 17.75
C ASN A 63 8.19 9.95 18.80
N ALA A 64 9.04 9.78 19.81
CA ALA A 64 9.18 10.75 20.89
C ALA A 64 10.12 11.91 20.51
N HIS A 65 11.15 11.68 19.70
CA HIS A 65 12.26 12.62 19.56
C HIS A 65 12.61 13.04 18.14
N VAL A 66 12.18 12.31 17.11
CA VAL A 66 12.68 12.52 15.74
C VAL A 66 11.55 12.76 14.75
N MET A 67 10.74 11.72 14.48
CA MET A 67 9.64 11.75 13.52
C MET A 67 8.75 10.51 13.68
N PRO A 68 7.53 10.51 13.10
CA PRO A 68 6.69 9.31 13.10
C PRO A 68 7.44 8.09 12.57
N ALA A 69 7.44 7.01 13.35
CA ALA A 69 8.24 5.83 13.07
C ALA A 69 7.93 5.19 11.70
N VAL A 70 6.70 5.32 11.22
CA VAL A 70 6.31 4.84 9.88
C VAL A 70 7.06 5.60 8.77
N THR A 71 7.25 6.90 8.92
CA THR A 71 8.01 7.73 7.98
C THR A 71 9.50 7.40 8.07
N ALA A 72 10.05 7.30 9.27
CA ALA A 72 11.44 6.89 9.48
C ALA A 72 11.74 5.52 8.87
N GLN A 73 10.89 4.52 9.11
CA GLN A 73 11.03 3.18 8.52
C GLN A 73 11.02 3.21 7.00
N ARG A 74 10.19 4.08 6.40
CA ARG A 74 10.18 4.28 4.95
C ARG A 74 11.53 4.78 4.45
N TYR A 75 12.09 5.82 5.07
CA TYR A 75 13.36 6.40 4.67
C TYR A 75 14.52 5.41 4.86
N MET A 76 14.55 4.74 6.00
CA MET A 76 15.55 3.69 6.30
C MET A 76 15.47 2.53 5.31
N ALA A 77 14.27 2.09 4.93
CA ALA A 77 14.10 1.00 3.96
C ALA A 77 14.64 1.39 2.58
N VAL A 78 14.40 2.62 2.13
CA VAL A 78 14.95 3.12 0.87
C VAL A 78 16.47 3.27 0.95
N ALA A 79 17.00 3.83 2.04
CA ALA A 79 18.43 4.03 2.23
C ALA A 79 19.24 2.72 2.39
N ARG A 80 18.60 1.63 2.84
CA ARG A 80 19.21 0.28 2.88
C ARG A 80 19.32 -0.34 1.50
N GLU A 81 18.35 -0.07 0.64
CA GLU A 81 18.17 -0.80 -0.62
C GLU A 81 18.83 -0.11 -1.81
N TYR A 82 18.79 1.22 -1.87
CA TYR A 82 19.24 2.01 -3.02
C TYR A 82 20.48 2.84 -2.69
N ASP A 83 21.23 3.21 -3.73
CA ASP A 83 22.16 4.33 -3.64
C ASP A 83 21.42 5.68 -3.73
N ALA A 84 22.12 6.79 -3.47
CA ALA A 84 21.53 8.12 -3.44
C ALA A 84 20.95 8.54 -4.80
N ALA A 85 21.60 8.16 -5.91
CA ALA A 85 21.16 8.54 -7.26
C ALA A 85 19.86 7.80 -7.63
N GLN A 86 19.80 6.50 -7.39
CA GLN A 86 18.60 5.70 -7.63
C GLN A 86 17.44 6.13 -6.73
N ALA A 87 17.71 6.44 -5.45
CA ALA A 87 16.70 6.92 -4.54
C ALA A 87 16.11 8.26 -5.01
N ALA A 88 16.97 9.19 -5.45
CA ALA A 88 16.54 10.48 -5.99
C ALA A 88 15.70 10.34 -7.27
N GLU A 89 16.10 9.46 -8.19
CA GLU A 89 15.37 9.22 -9.45
C GLU A 89 13.96 8.65 -9.19
N LEU A 90 13.84 7.69 -8.28
CA LEU A 90 12.57 7.05 -7.98
C LEU A 90 11.65 7.92 -7.11
N GLY A 91 12.24 8.72 -6.23
CA GLY A 91 11.54 9.36 -5.13
C GLY A 91 11.12 8.36 -4.04
N VAL A 92 10.84 8.90 -2.85
CA VAL A 92 10.70 8.09 -1.63
C VAL A 92 9.57 7.07 -1.67
N LEU A 93 8.39 7.45 -2.20
CA LEU A 93 7.21 6.58 -2.21
C LEU A 93 7.38 5.43 -3.18
N LYS A 94 7.80 5.72 -4.41
CA LYS A 94 7.99 4.70 -5.45
C LYS A 94 9.09 3.72 -5.05
N ALA A 95 10.24 4.22 -4.56
CA ALA A 95 11.33 3.40 -4.07
C ALA A 95 10.88 2.48 -2.93
N PHE A 96 10.15 3.03 -1.94
CA PHE A 96 9.64 2.24 -0.83
C PHE A 96 8.65 1.15 -1.26
N HIS A 97 7.70 1.47 -2.14
CA HIS A 97 6.77 0.46 -2.64
C HIS A 97 7.46 -0.60 -3.47
N LEU A 98 8.53 -0.27 -4.19
CA LEU A 98 9.32 -1.25 -4.92
C LEU A 98 10.10 -2.18 -3.97
N VAL A 99 10.61 -1.68 -2.83
CA VAL A 99 11.16 -2.52 -1.75
C VAL A 99 10.11 -3.51 -1.25
N GLN A 100 8.89 -3.03 -0.97
CA GLN A 100 7.79 -3.90 -0.54
C GLN A 100 7.40 -4.91 -1.62
N TYR A 101 7.45 -4.51 -2.89
CA TYR A 101 7.14 -5.39 -4.02
C TYR A 101 8.12 -6.56 -4.10
N ALA A 102 9.43 -6.28 -4.02
CA ALA A 102 10.46 -7.32 -4.05
C ALA A 102 10.29 -8.31 -2.88
N GLN A 103 9.98 -7.81 -1.67
CA GLN A 103 9.73 -8.62 -0.49
C GLN A 103 8.51 -9.53 -0.64
N VAL A 104 7.38 -9.00 -1.10
CA VAL A 104 6.12 -9.75 -1.22
C VAL A 104 6.19 -10.79 -2.33
N THR A 105 6.83 -10.45 -3.46
CA THR A 105 6.98 -11.38 -4.59
C THR A 105 8.01 -12.47 -4.34
N ARG A 106 8.80 -12.37 -3.26
CA ARG A 106 9.97 -13.23 -2.99
C ARG A 106 10.87 -13.36 -4.23
N SER A 107 10.97 -12.27 -4.98
CA SER A 107 11.83 -12.20 -6.16
C SER A 107 13.26 -12.53 -5.74
N SER A 108 13.98 -13.30 -6.56
CA SER A 108 15.43 -13.45 -6.39
C SER A 108 16.17 -12.12 -6.63
N LEU A 109 15.50 -11.16 -7.27
CA LEU A 109 16.03 -9.83 -7.53
C LEU A 109 15.64 -8.87 -6.39
N THR A 110 16.63 -8.10 -5.94
CA THR A 110 16.43 -6.96 -5.04
C THR A 110 15.65 -5.84 -5.72
N ALA A 111 15.07 -4.92 -4.96
CA ALA A 111 14.30 -3.81 -5.50
C ALA A 111 15.18 -2.82 -6.28
N ALA A 112 16.43 -2.62 -5.86
CA ALA A 112 17.42 -1.88 -6.64
C ALA A 112 17.74 -2.54 -7.99
N THR A 113 17.78 -3.88 -8.02
CA THR A 113 18.00 -4.62 -9.27
C THR A 113 16.79 -4.55 -10.19
N LEU A 114 15.57 -4.62 -9.63
CA LEU A 114 14.33 -4.44 -10.39
C LEU A 114 14.30 -3.05 -11.04
N ALA A 115 14.59 -2.00 -10.28
CA ALA A 115 14.64 -0.61 -10.77
C ALA A 115 15.67 -0.44 -11.90
N ARG A 116 16.92 -0.86 -11.65
CA ARG A 116 18.03 -0.72 -12.62
C ARG A 116 17.78 -1.44 -13.95
N ARG A 117 17.08 -2.58 -13.92
CA ARG A 117 16.74 -3.34 -15.13
C ARG A 117 15.42 -2.88 -15.78
N ASP A 118 14.79 -1.86 -15.21
CA ASP A 118 13.43 -1.44 -15.55
C ASP A 118 12.49 -2.64 -15.70
N SER A 119 12.51 -3.52 -14.68
CA SER A 119 11.84 -4.83 -14.77
C SER A 119 10.32 -4.64 -14.88
N PRO A 120 9.61 -5.42 -15.70
CA PRO A 120 8.17 -5.34 -15.77
C PRO A 120 7.55 -5.89 -14.47
N ILE A 121 6.64 -5.13 -13.86
CA ILE A 121 5.92 -5.51 -12.64
C ILE A 121 4.41 -5.32 -12.78
N GLY A 122 3.64 -5.95 -11.90
CA GLY A 122 2.17 -5.83 -11.88
C GLY A 122 1.44 -6.78 -12.83
N LYS A 123 0.13 -6.57 -12.98
CA LYS A 123 -0.78 -7.32 -13.85
C LYS A 123 -1.77 -6.34 -14.52
N PRO A 124 -1.65 -6.05 -15.83
CA PRO A 124 -0.63 -6.56 -16.76
C PRO A 124 0.78 -6.07 -16.41
N PRO A 125 1.85 -6.80 -16.80
CA PRO A 125 3.22 -6.40 -16.53
C PRO A 125 3.58 -5.10 -17.26
N ARG A 126 4.09 -4.10 -16.53
CA ARG A 126 4.52 -2.80 -17.07
C ARG A 126 5.89 -2.42 -16.51
N ARG A 127 6.69 -1.72 -17.32
CA ARG A 127 8.02 -1.21 -16.96
C ARG A 127 7.94 -0.23 -15.79
N ILE A 128 8.84 -0.34 -14.81
CA ILE A 128 8.87 0.49 -13.59
C ILE A 128 8.99 1.97 -13.94
N SER A 129 9.78 2.32 -14.95
CA SER A 129 9.94 3.69 -15.46
C SER A 129 8.60 4.35 -15.81
N THR A 130 7.65 3.57 -16.35
CA THR A 130 6.33 4.04 -16.78
C THR A 130 5.28 4.08 -15.68
N LEU A 131 5.61 3.61 -14.48
CA LEU A 131 4.67 3.53 -13.35
C LEU A 131 4.86 4.69 -12.38
N SER A 132 3.76 5.25 -11.93
CA SER A 132 3.70 6.16 -10.78
C SER A 132 3.89 5.40 -9.46
N ALA A 133 4.18 6.13 -8.37
CA ALA A 133 4.29 5.53 -7.04
C ALA A 133 3.01 4.80 -6.61
N THR A 134 1.84 5.36 -6.94
CA THR A 134 0.52 4.77 -6.65
C THR A 134 0.33 3.45 -7.39
N GLU A 135 0.69 3.37 -8.67
CA GLU A 135 0.56 2.13 -9.44
C GLU A 135 1.50 1.03 -8.92
N VAL A 136 2.71 1.38 -8.45
CA VAL A 136 3.60 0.41 -7.78
C VAL A 136 2.97 -0.06 -6.46
N ALA A 137 2.36 0.84 -5.68
CA ALA A 137 1.65 0.48 -4.46
C ALA A 137 0.47 -0.48 -4.73
N ASP A 138 -0.28 -0.24 -5.79
CA ASP A 138 -1.38 -1.11 -6.21
C ASP A 138 -0.87 -2.48 -6.66
N ALA A 139 0.25 -2.53 -7.37
CA ALA A 139 0.92 -3.80 -7.70
C ALA A 139 1.32 -4.58 -6.45
N VAL A 140 1.86 -3.92 -5.42
CA VAL A 140 2.15 -4.56 -4.10
C VAL A 140 0.88 -5.09 -3.46
N ARG A 141 -0.19 -4.30 -3.44
CA ARG A 141 -1.47 -4.71 -2.85
C ARG A 141 -2.03 -5.94 -3.57
N GLN A 142 -2.00 -5.95 -4.89
CA GLN A 142 -2.45 -7.07 -5.69
C GLN A 142 -1.64 -8.34 -5.38
N GLN A 143 -0.31 -8.24 -5.28
CA GLN A 143 0.54 -9.38 -4.93
C GLN A 143 0.24 -9.91 -3.52
N LYS A 144 0.02 -9.04 -2.54
CA LYS A 144 -0.39 -9.46 -1.18
C LYS A 144 -1.74 -10.17 -1.20
N MET A 145 -2.70 -9.66 -1.96
CA MET A 145 -4.01 -10.29 -2.10
C MET A 145 -3.93 -11.65 -2.79
N ASP A 146 -3.12 -11.78 -3.85
CA ASP A 146 -2.92 -13.03 -4.56
C ASP A 146 -2.21 -14.07 -3.69
N ALA A 147 -1.16 -13.67 -2.96
CA ALA A 147 -0.48 -14.53 -2.00
C ALA A 147 -1.41 -14.98 -0.86
N GLY A 148 -2.22 -14.04 -0.33
CA GLY A 148 -3.24 -14.35 0.68
C GLY A 148 -4.27 -15.35 0.15
N ARG A 149 -4.74 -15.20 -1.09
CA ARG A 149 -5.67 -16.15 -1.73
C ARG A 149 -5.05 -17.52 -1.93
N ALA A 150 -3.79 -17.57 -2.36
CA ALA A 150 -3.08 -18.83 -2.57
C ALA A 150 -2.82 -19.60 -1.27
N ALA A 151 -2.70 -18.90 -0.14
CA ALA A 151 -2.53 -19.50 1.18
C ALA A 151 -3.84 -20.04 1.79
N LEU A 152 -5.00 -19.69 1.24
CA LEU A 152 -6.28 -20.18 1.75
C LEU A 152 -6.50 -21.64 1.32
N PRO A 153 -6.96 -22.52 2.24
CA PRO A 153 -7.32 -23.88 1.88
C PRO A 153 -8.41 -23.85 0.81
N THR A 154 -8.17 -24.59 -0.27
CA THR A 154 -9.18 -24.71 -1.33
C THR A 154 -10.21 -25.75 -0.89
N PRO A 155 -11.53 -25.43 -0.91
CA PRO A 155 -12.55 -26.39 -0.51
C PRO A 155 -12.46 -27.65 -1.35
N THR A 156 -12.35 -28.79 -0.66
CA THR A 156 -12.23 -30.12 -1.24
C THR A 156 -13.51 -30.47 -2.02
N ARG A 157 -13.42 -31.51 -2.87
CA ARG A 157 -14.59 -32.01 -3.61
C ARG A 157 -15.70 -32.47 -2.67
N ASP A 158 -15.33 -33.07 -1.54
CA ASP A 158 -16.27 -33.60 -0.55
C ASP A 158 -16.95 -32.49 0.23
N GLU A 159 -16.21 -31.45 0.64
CA GLU A 159 -16.80 -30.27 1.27
C GLU A 159 -17.81 -29.57 0.35
N ARG A 160 -17.49 -29.46 -0.96
CA ARG A 160 -18.44 -28.91 -1.94
C ARG A 160 -19.66 -29.80 -2.12
N ARG A 161 -19.48 -31.12 -2.11
CA ARG A 161 -20.59 -32.09 -2.21
C ARG A 161 -21.50 -32.01 -0.98
N ALA A 162 -20.91 -31.96 0.21
CA ALA A 162 -21.63 -31.82 1.47
C ALA A 162 -22.41 -30.51 1.54
N ALA A 163 -21.78 -29.38 1.15
CA ALA A 163 -22.44 -28.08 1.10
C ALA A 163 -23.59 -28.06 0.08
N LYS A 164 -23.42 -28.68 -1.11
CA LYS A 164 -24.51 -28.82 -2.09
C LYS A 164 -25.66 -29.67 -1.57
N ALA A 165 -25.37 -30.80 -0.93
CA ALA A 165 -26.39 -31.64 -0.31
C ALA A 165 -27.13 -30.92 0.83
N PHE A 166 -26.45 -30.03 1.55
CA PHE A 166 -27.07 -29.19 2.57
C PHE A 166 -28.02 -28.15 1.95
N VAL A 167 -27.61 -27.45 0.88
CA VAL A 167 -28.50 -26.54 0.13
C VAL A 167 -29.78 -27.25 -0.29
N THR A 168 -29.66 -28.39 -0.96
CA THR A 168 -30.82 -29.13 -1.46
C THR A 168 -31.75 -29.57 -0.33
N ARG A 169 -31.20 -29.94 0.83
CA ARG A 169 -32.02 -30.25 2.02
C ARG A 169 -32.77 -29.03 2.52
N VAL A 170 -32.10 -27.89 2.66
CA VAL A 170 -32.72 -26.63 3.09
C VAL A 170 -33.85 -26.22 2.14
N GLU A 171 -33.63 -26.30 0.82
CA GLU A 171 -34.66 -25.99 -0.18
C GLU A 171 -35.86 -26.94 -0.07
N THR A 172 -35.61 -28.24 0.11
CA THR A 172 -36.67 -29.26 0.14
C THR A 172 -37.46 -29.26 1.45
N GLU A 173 -36.76 -29.13 2.59
CA GLU A 173 -37.38 -29.25 3.92
C GLU A 173 -38.03 -27.95 4.38
N LEU A 174 -37.46 -26.80 4.03
CA LEU A 174 -37.92 -25.49 4.50
C LEU A 174 -38.65 -24.68 3.41
N GLY A 175 -38.67 -25.16 2.16
CA GLY A 175 -39.35 -24.49 1.05
C GLY A 175 -38.76 -23.12 0.71
N VAL A 176 -37.48 -22.88 1.01
CA VAL A 176 -36.80 -21.61 0.76
C VAL A 176 -35.72 -21.71 -0.30
N ASP A 177 -35.57 -20.64 -1.09
CA ASP A 177 -34.46 -20.50 -2.03
C ASP A 177 -33.12 -20.36 -1.27
N ALA A 178 -32.23 -21.35 -1.43
CA ALA A 178 -30.91 -21.37 -0.83
C ALA A 178 -29.84 -21.45 -1.90
N THR A 179 -28.83 -20.58 -1.82
CA THR A 179 -27.74 -20.56 -2.79
C THR A 179 -26.40 -20.78 -2.11
N MET A 180 -25.58 -21.64 -2.70
CA MET A 180 -24.18 -21.83 -2.29
C MET A 180 -23.27 -21.00 -3.18
N ARG A 181 -22.39 -20.22 -2.54
CA ARG A 181 -21.34 -19.47 -3.22
C ARG A 181 -20.00 -19.71 -2.54
N ILE A 182 -18.92 -19.78 -3.30
CA ILE A 182 -17.57 -19.76 -2.74
C ILE A 182 -17.16 -18.30 -2.63
N ASP A 183 -16.94 -17.81 -1.41
CA ASP A 183 -16.33 -16.50 -1.21
C ASP A 183 -14.86 -16.60 -1.63
N LYS A 184 -14.57 -16.22 -2.88
CA LYS A 184 -13.22 -16.26 -3.45
C LYS A 184 -12.20 -15.41 -2.69
N LYS A 185 -12.64 -14.43 -1.87
CA LYS A 185 -11.73 -13.61 -1.06
C LYS A 185 -11.34 -14.32 0.24
N ARG A 186 -12.23 -15.15 0.79
CA ARG A 186 -12.02 -15.86 2.05
C ARG A 186 -11.71 -17.34 1.89
N GLY A 187 -11.87 -17.90 0.68
CA GLY A 187 -11.69 -19.34 0.43
C GLY A 187 -12.73 -20.19 1.13
N VAL A 188 -13.81 -19.57 1.62
CA VAL A 188 -14.83 -20.21 2.46
C VAL A 188 -16.08 -20.45 1.62
N LEU A 189 -16.69 -21.63 1.81
CA LEU A 189 -18.02 -21.94 1.31
C LEU A 189 -19.04 -21.13 2.11
N ARG A 190 -19.79 -20.26 1.43
CA ARG A 190 -20.84 -19.44 2.02
C ARG A 190 -22.20 -19.91 1.51
N LEU A 191 -23.12 -20.13 2.43
CA LEU A 191 -24.51 -20.43 2.16
C LEU A 191 -25.32 -19.16 2.40
N GLU A 192 -26.07 -18.74 1.39
CA GLU A 192 -27.02 -17.63 1.47
C GLU A 192 -28.42 -18.22 1.34
N VAL A 193 -29.19 -18.17 2.42
CA VAL A 193 -30.59 -18.62 2.45
C VAL A 193 -31.48 -17.38 2.42
N LYS A 194 -32.38 -17.27 1.44
CA LYS A 194 -33.35 -16.18 1.40
C LYS A 194 -34.55 -16.56 2.26
N LEU A 195 -34.62 -15.97 3.45
CA LEU A 195 -35.74 -16.16 4.37
C LEU A 195 -36.94 -15.26 4.09
N SER A 196 -36.86 -14.40 3.07
CA SER A 196 -37.93 -13.45 2.71
C SER A 196 -39.25 -14.12 2.35
N GLU A 197 -39.23 -15.39 1.96
CA GLU A 197 -40.44 -16.19 1.65
C GLU A 197 -41.02 -16.90 2.89
N LEU A 198 -40.25 -17.05 3.98
CA LEU A 198 -40.72 -17.64 5.24
C LEU A 198 -41.31 -16.60 6.22
N LEU A 199 -41.00 -15.32 6.03
CA LEU A 199 -41.44 -14.23 6.90
C LEU A 199 -42.65 -13.47 6.35
N GLY A 200 -43.46 -14.10 5.50
CA GLY A 200 -44.71 -13.52 5.01
C GLY A 200 -45.69 -13.20 6.16
N GLU A 201 -45.94 -11.92 6.37
CA GLU A 201 -47.20 -11.39 6.89
C GLU A 201 -48.27 -11.36 5.78
#